data_AF-A0A536Z707-F1
#
_entry.id   AF-A0A536Z707-F1
#
_cell.length_a   1.000
_cell.length_b   1.000
_cell.length_c   1.000
_cell.angle_alpha   90.00
_cell.angle_beta   90.00
_cell.angle_gamma   90.00
#
_symmetry.space_group_name_H-M   'P 1'
#
loop_
_entity.id
_entity.type
_entity.pdbx_description
1 polymer ?
#
loop_
_entity_poly.entity_id
_entity_poly.type
_entity_poly.pdbx_seq_one_letter_code
_entity_poly.pdbx_strand_id
1 'polypeptide(L)' 'MTHALYKTALIVGAGSGLSASLARLLSREGMTVALAARDP' A
#
# COMPACT_ATOMS: atom_id res chain seq x y z
N MET A 1 8.58 11.21 16.35
CA MET A 1 8.12 10.84 15.00
C MET A 1 9.21 10.02 14.35
N THR A 2 9.01 8.71 14.24
CA THR A 2 9.93 7.88 13.47
C THR A 2 9.74 8.23 12.00
N HIS A 3 10.75 8.84 11.38
CA HIS A 3 10.74 8.96 9.92
C HIS A 3 10.63 7.54 9.36
N ALA A 4 9.56 7.28 8.60
CA ALA A 4 9.46 6.03 7.86
C ALA A 4 10.71 5.95 6.96
N LEU A 5 11.50 4.90 7.15
CA LEU A 5 12.71 4.62 6.34
C LEU A 5 12.36 4.50 4.85
N TYR A 6 11.10 4.18 4.56
CA TYR A 6 10.55 4.04 3.22
C TYR A 6 9.39 5.00 3.03
N LYS A 7 9.34 5.64 1.85
CA LYS A 7 8.30 6.61 1.49
C LYS A 7 7.25 6.04 0.54
N THR A 8 7.53 4.88 -0.07
CA THR A 8 6.71 4.29 -1.12
C THR A 8 6.56 2.79 -0.90
N ALA A 9 5.35 2.28 -1.16
CA ALA A 9 5.04 0.86 -1.12
C ALA A 9 4.43 0.41 -2.46
N LEU A 10 4.89 -0.72 -2.99
CA LEU A 10 4.30 -1.40 -4.14
C LEU A 10 3.62 -2.68 -3.67
N ILE A 11 2.32 -2.82 -3.95
CA ILE A 11 1.52 -4.01 -3.61
C ILE A 11 1.13 -4.72 -4.90
N VAL A 12 1.62 -5.95 -5.09
CA VAL A 12 1.31 -6.81 -6.25
C VAL A 12 0.28 -7.86 -5.85
N GLY A 13 -0.65 -8.19 -6.75
CA GLY A 13 -1.81 -9.01 -6.41
C GLY A 13 -2.82 -8.21 -5.58
N ALA A 14 -3.01 -6.93 -5.93
CA ALA A 14 -4.01 -6.10 -5.29
C ALA A 14 -5.43 -6.66 -5.53
N GLY A 15 -6.27 -6.54 -4.52
CA GLY A 15 -7.65 -7.05 -4.49
C GLY A 15 -8.35 -6.57 -3.22
N SER A 16 -9.66 -6.83 -3.10
CA SER A 16 -10.52 -6.26 -2.05
C SER A 16 -10.20 -6.71 -0.61
N GLY A 17 -9.42 -7.78 -0.43
CA GLY A 17 -9.09 -8.37 0.87
C GLY A 17 -7.87 -7.73 1.55
N LEU A 18 -6.89 -8.56 1.91
CA LEU A 18 -5.70 -8.18 2.68
C LEU A 18 -4.93 -7.04 2.02
N SER A 19 -4.72 -7.12 0.70
CA SER A 19 -4.00 -6.11 -0.08
C SER A 19 -4.62 -4.71 0.07
N ALA A 20 -5.95 -4.61 -0.01
CA ALA A 20 -6.65 -3.34 0.19
C ALA A 20 -6.61 -2.85 1.65
N SER A 21 -6.66 -3.76 2.63
CA SER A 21 -6.51 -3.40 4.04
C SER A 21 -5.13 -2.79 4.33
N LEU A 22 -4.09 -3.42 3.80
CA LEU A 22 -2.71 -2.96 3.90
C LEU A 22 -2.53 -1.62 3.17
N ALA A 23 -3.04 -1.47 1.95
CA ALA A 23 -2.98 -0.21 1.21
C ALA A 23 -3.57 0.96 2.01
N ARG A 24 -4.75 0.75 2.64
CA ARG A 24 -5.38 1.76 3.51
C ARG A 24 -4.52 2.13 4.71
N LEU A 25 -3.86 1.15 5.34
CA LEU A 25 -2.96 1.43 6.46
C LEU A 25 -1.76 2.26 6.00
N LEU A 26 -1.06 1.85 4.94
CA LEU A 26 0.14 2.54 4.46
C LEU A 26 -0.17 3.96 3.96
N SER A 27 -1.30 4.17 3.29
CA SER A 27 -1.74 5.52 2.93
C SER A 27 -2.01 6.40 4.16
N ARG A 28 -2.59 5.84 5.24
CA ARG A 28 -2.82 6.58 6.49
C ARG A 28 -1.52 6.95 7.20
N GLU A 29 -0.49 6.11 7.10
CA GLU A 29 0.86 6.39 7.59
C GLU A 29 1.66 7.36 6.69
N GLY A 30 1.02 7.93 5.66
CA GLY A 30 1.62 8.95 4.81
C GLY A 30 2.54 8.41 3.71
N MET A 31 2.47 7.11 3.41
CA MET A 31 3.24 6.52 2.31
C MET A 31 2.52 6.68 0.98
N THR A 32 3.29 6.87 -0.09
CA THR A 32 2.79 6.71 -1.47
C THR A 32 2.59 5.23 -1.76
N VAL A 33 1.38 4.83 -2.17
CA VAL A 33 1.06 3.42 -2.44
C VAL A 33 0.77 3.24 -3.93
N ALA A 34 1.48 2.30 -4.55
CA ALA A 34 1.23 1.81 -5.90
C ALA A 34 0.62 0.40 -5.84
N LEU A 35 -0.41 0.14 -6.64
CA LEU A 35 -1.12 -1.13 -6.69
C LEU A 35 -0.97 -1.77 -8.07
N ALA A 36 -0.70 -3.07 -8.11
CA ALA A 36 -0.68 -3.86 -9.33
C ALA A 36 -1.55 -5.11 -9.15
N ALA A 37 -2.46 -5.33 -10.08
CA ALA A 37 -3.30 -6.52 -10.16
C ALA A 37 -3.34 -7.02 -11.61
N ARG A 38 -3.62 -8.30 -11.80
CA ARG A 38 -3.84 -8.85 -13.15
C ARG A 38 -5.21 -8.46 -13.71
N ASP A 39 -6.17 -8.24 -12.82
CA ASP A 39 -7.54 -7.87 -13.12
C ASP A 39 -7.95 -6.72 -12.18
N PRO A 40 -8.34 -5.54 -12.70
CA PRO A 40 -8.64 -4.34 -11.89
C PRO A 40 -9.85 -4.45 -10.96
#